data_AF-A0A7W8SPX4-F1
#
_entry.id   AF-A0A7W8SPX4-F1
#
_cell.length_a   1.000
_cell.length_b   1.000
_cell.length_c   1.000
_cell.angle_alpha   90.00
_cell.angle_beta   90.00
_cell.angle_gamma   90.00
#
_symmetry.space_group_name_H-M   'P 1'
#
loop_
_entity.id
_entity.type
_entity.pdbx_description
1 polymer ?
#
loop_
_entity_poly.entity_id
_entity_poly.type
_entity_poly.pdbx_seq_one_letter_code
_entity_poly.pdbx_strand_id
1 'polypeptide(L)'
;MGRKPTRNKNLPPRMRARHRGKVTYYYYDLGGKPRREESLGTDFVLAVKRWSEIEQEQIPKGFVPTLKAAFDAYIRDIIPGKAASSQGANLVQIGLLKEFFGDDAPLDEIEPVHIKQYMYWRHKKTVEWYKSKNRVVPANAGHVRANRDIEVLSHAFNFAREIGLTKAANPCLGVRKNVETGRDVYVEDEIFTRVYEKADVPTRDAMDLAYLTGQRPQDTLLYDERDIRDNFLNIDQGKTGKKLRMEMSGELKAVIDRIRRRKAECKVVSTALVVNEKGQRMLLDTLQRRFREARRAAGVADKDFQFRDLRAKAGTDKTDSSGDIRQAQKQLGHTSVAMTEHYVRNRRGDKIKPTR
;
A
#
# COMPACT_ATOMS: atom_id res chain seq x y z
N MET A 1 -42.20 -15.28 34.05
CA MET A 1 -42.33 -13.85 34.42
C MET A 1 -42.75 -13.75 35.89
N GLY A 2 -41.98 -13.05 36.72
CA GLY A 2 -42.24 -12.94 38.16
C GLY A 2 -43.36 -11.94 38.49
N ARG A 3 -43.99 -12.12 39.66
CA ARG A 3 -45.06 -11.26 40.19
C ARG A 3 -44.56 -9.82 40.32
N LYS A 4 -45.27 -8.85 39.73
CA LYS A 4 -44.92 -7.41 39.85
C LYS A 4 -44.99 -6.99 41.33
N PRO A 5 -43.97 -6.28 41.86
CA PRO A 5 -43.99 -5.79 43.25
C PRO A 5 -45.17 -4.82 43.49
N THR A 6 -45.83 -4.94 44.63
CA THR A 6 -46.95 -4.09 45.04
C THR A 6 -46.53 -2.88 45.88
N ARG A 7 -45.29 -2.86 46.38
CA ARG A 7 -44.68 -1.79 47.20
C ARG A 7 -43.27 -1.46 46.68
N ASN A 8 -42.75 -0.26 46.99
CA ASN A 8 -41.42 0.22 46.61
C ASN A 8 -41.16 0.17 45.10
N LYS A 9 -42.12 0.70 44.32
CA LYS A 9 -42.11 0.69 42.85
C LYS A 9 -40.97 1.52 42.22
N ASN A 10 -40.35 2.37 43.02
CA ASN A 10 -39.26 3.27 42.65
C ASN A 10 -37.86 2.61 42.78
N LEU A 11 -37.77 1.37 43.26
CA LEU A 11 -36.49 0.70 43.39
C LEU A 11 -35.99 0.16 42.03
N PRO A 12 -34.67 0.24 41.78
CA PRO A 12 -34.05 -0.41 40.64
C PRO A 12 -34.36 -1.93 40.55
N PRO A 13 -34.29 -2.53 39.35
CA PRO A 13 -34.47 -3.97 39.17
C PRO A 13 -33.62 -4.80 40.14
N ARG A 14 -34.16 -5.92 40.65
CA ARG A 14 -33.51 -6.81 41.63
C ARG A 14 -33.16 -6.17 42.99
N MET A 15 -33.36 -4.87 43.17
CA MET A 15 -33.22 -4.22 44.48
C MET A 15 -34.51 -4.41 45.29
N ARG A 16 -34.38 -4.82 46.56
CA ARG A 16 -35.48 -5.02 47.50
C ARG A 16 -35.26 -4.18 48.75
N ALA A 17 -36.33 -3.61 49.30
CA ALA A 17 -36.29 -2.91 50.58
C ALA A 17 -37.14 -3.62 51.63
N ARG A 18 -36.61 -3.75 52.85
CA ARG A 18 -37.32 -4.28 54.03
C ARG A 18 -37.32 -3.24 55.13
N HIS A 19 -38.51 -2.96 55.65
CA HIS A 19 -38.71 -1.91 56.64
C HIS A 19 -38.82 -2.57 58.02
N ARG A 20 -37.96 -2.20 58.96
CA ARG A 20 -38.00 -2.67 60.35
C ARG A 20 -38.00 -1.45 61.26
N GLY A 21 -39.17 -1.12 61.80
CA GLY A 21 -39.37 0.12 62.55
C GLY A 21 -39.09 1.34 61.67
N LYS A 22 -38.18 2.21 62.12
CA LYS A 22 -37.76 3.43 61.40
C LYS A 22 -36.65 3.20 60.38
N VAL A 23 -36.05 2.00 60.33
CA VAL A 23 -34.89 1.71 59.47
C VAL A 23 -35.32 0.91 58.25
N THR A 24 -34.83 1.31 57.08
CA THR A 24 -35.00 0.57 55.82
C THR A 24 -33.69 -0.12 55.46
N TYR A 25 -33.75 -1.42 55.19
CA TYR A 25 -32.61 -2.23 54.75
C TYR A 25 -32.78 -2.60 53.27
N TYR A 26 -31.75 -2.36 52.48
CA TYR A 26 -31.71 -2.63 51.05
C TYR A 26 -30.92 -3.90 50.77
N TYR A 27 -31.41 -4.70 49.82
CA TYR A 27 -30.80 -5.97 49.41
C TYR A 27 -30.82 -6.12 47.89
N TYR A 28 -29.82 -6.78 47.35
CA TYR A 28 -29.75 -7.21 45.95
C TYR A 28 -30.21 -8.68 45.84
N ASP A 29 -31.22 -8.95 45.00
CA ASP A 29 -31.73 -10.30 44.74
C ASP A 29 -30.89 -11.00 43.66
N LEU A 30 -30.03 -11.93 44.10
CA LEU A 30 -29.20 -12.76 43.22
C LEU A 30 -30.00 -13.88 42.55
N GLY A 31 -31.27 -14.08 42.92
CA GLY A 31 -32.11 -15.17 42.41
C GLY A 31 -31.83 -16.53 43.08
N GLY A 32 -32.21 -17.62 42.40
CA GLY A 32 -32.01 -19.00 42.87
C GLY A 32 -33.19 -19.63 43.65
N LYS A 33 -33.08 -20.94 43.91
CA LYS A 33 -33.97 -21.74 44.79
C LYS A 33 -33.10 -22.60 45.74
N PRO A 34 -32.97 -22.25 47.04
CA PRO A 34 -33.58 -21.11 47.72
C PRO A 34 -33.00 -19.77 47.23
N ARG A 35 -33.79 -18.69 47.38
CA ARG A 35 -33.38 -17.35 46.98
C ARG A 35 -32.19 -16.88 47.81
N ARG A 36 -31.17 -16.35 47.14
CA ARG A 36 -30.01 -15.71 47.78
C ARG A 36 -30.09 -14.19 47.60
N GLU A 37 -29.76 -13.46 48.65
CA GLU A 37 -29.79 -12.00 48.68
C GLU A 37 -28.47 -11.47 49.29
N GLU A 38 -27.92 -10.40 48.71
CA GLU A 38 -26.76 -9.68 49.26
C GLU A 38 -27.22 -8.37 49.91
N SER A 39 -26.66 -8.02 51.08
CA SER A 39 -27.01 -6.79 51.79
C SER A 39 -26.34 -5.57 51.14
N LEU A 40 -27.13 -4.55 50.80
CA LEU A 40 -26.66 -3.28 50.24
C LEU A 40 -26.57 -2.16 51.29
N GLY A 41 -26.98 -2.43 52.54
CA GLY A 41 -26.94 -1.47 53.64
C GLY A 41 -28.28 -0.77 53.89
N THR A 42 -28.25 0.31 54.67
CA THR A 42 -29.45 1.04 55.14
C THR A 42 -29.61 2.44 54.53
N ASP A 43 -28.57 2.98 53.90
CA ASP A 43 -28.61 4.25 53.17
C ASP A 43 -29.00 3.99 51.70
N PHE A 44 -29.99 4.71 51.19
CA PHE A 44 -30.51 4.48 49.85
C PHE A 44 -29.48 4.81 48.75
N VAL A 45 -28.74 5.92 48.90
CA VAL A 45 -27.79 6.38 47.88
C VAL A 45 -26.60 5.43 47.79
N LEU A 46 -26.06 5.00 48.94
CA LEU A 46 -24.99 4.01 48.99
C LEU A 46 -25.45 2.65 48.47
N ALA A 47 -26.69 2.26 48.77
CA ALA A 47 -27.26 1.02 48.27
C ALA A 47 -27.47 1.04 46.75
N VAL A 48 -27.88 2.17 46.16
CA VAL A 48 -27.98 2.35 44.70
C VAL A 48 -26.59 2.32 44.06
N LYS A 49 -25.57 2.92 44.68
CA LYS A 49 -24.19 2.84 44.19
C LYS A 49 -23.69 1.40 44.15
N ARG A 50 -23.85 0.65 45.24
CA ARG A 50 -23.44 -0.76 45.32
C ARG A 50 -24.24 -1.65 44.36
N TRP A 51 -25.54 -1.40 44.21
CA TRP A 51 -26.37 -2.05 43.19
C TRP A 51 -25.83 -1.80 41.78
N SER A 52 -25.43 -0.56 41.47
CA SER A 52 -24.87 -0.20 40.16
C SER A 52 -23.54 -0.91 39.88
N GLU A 53 -22.69 -1.09 40.89
CA GLU A 53 -21.44 -1.84 40.77
C GLU A 53 -21.71 -3.32 40.42
N ILE A 54 -22.66 -3.96 41.13
CA ILE A 54 -23.03 -5.36 40.89
C ILE A 54 -23.68 -5.56 39.51
N GLU A 55 -24.54 -4.66 39.08
CA GLU A 55 -25.14 -4.73 37.73
C GLU A 55 -24.09 -4.49 36.65
N GLN A 56 -23.14 -3.56 36.83
CA GLN A 56 -22.04 -3.32 35.88
C GLN A 56 -21.16 -4.55 35.66
N GLU A 57 -20.88 -5.31 36.73
CA GLU A 57 -20.13 -6.58 36.64
C GLU A 57 -20.92 -7.68 35.90
N GLN A 58 -22.26 -7.60 35.87
CA GLN A 58 -23.14 -8.55 35.19
C GLN A 58 -23.53 -8.15 33.76
N ILE A 59 -23.19 -6.92 33.33
CA ILE A 59 -23.32 -6.53 31.92
C ILE A 59 -22.35 -7.43 31.13
N PRO A 60 -22.81 -8.22 30.14
CA PRO A 60 -21.91 -8.91 29.22
C PRO A 60 -20.97 -7.86 28.65
N LYS A 61 -19.65 -8.03 28.86
CA LYS A 61 -18.64 -7.09 28.35
C LYS A 61 -19.04 -6.68 26.94
N GLY A 62 -19.36 -5.39 26.77
CA GLY A 62 -19.86 -4.84 25.52
C GLY A 62 -18.96 -5.23 24.36
N PHE A 63 -19.53 -5.32 23.15
CA PHE A 63 -18.84 -5.59 21.88
C PHE A 63 -17.37 -5.19 21.94
N VAL A 64 -16.48 -6.15 22.18
CA VAL A 64 -15.04 -5.90 22.22
C VAL A 64 -14.66 -5.68 20.76
N PRO A 65 -14.31 -4.45 20.34
CA PRO A 65 -14.04 -4.18 18.95
C PRO A 65 -12.83 -5.01 18.52
N THR A 66 -12.99 -5.80 17.46
CA THR A 66 -11.92 -6.68 16.97
C THR A 66 -11.15 -6.01 15.84
N LEU A 67 -9.96 -6.53 15.56
CA LEU A 67 -9.19 -6.11 14.38
C LEU A 67 -9.96 -6.34 13.08
N LYS A 68 -10.76 -7.40 13.00
CA LYS A 68 -11.65 -7.63 11.86
C LYS A 68 -12.64 -6.49 11.68
N ALA A 69 -13.30 -6.04 12.75
CA ALA A 69 -14.25 -4.93 12.67
C ALA A 69 -13.58 -3.64 12.18
N ALA A 70 -12.35 -3.36 12.65
CA ALA A 70 -11.55 -2.24 12.16
C ALA A 70 -11.21 -2.37 10.66
N PHE A 71 -10.79 -3.55 10.20
CA PHE A 71 -10.52 -3.78 8.78
C PHE A 71 -11.76 -3.69 7.90
N ASP A 72 -12.90 -4.21 8.35
CA ASP A 72 -14.13 -4.17 7.57
C ASP A 72 -14.61 -2.72 7.39
N ALA A 73 -14.53 -1.90 8.44
CA ALA A 73 -14.77 -0.45 8.34
C ALA A 73 -13.76 0.23 7.41
N TYR A 74 -12.47 -0.10 7.52
CA TYR A 74 -11.43 0.46 6.66
C TYR A 74 -11.61 0.09 5.17
N ILE A 75 -12.02 -1.15 4.89
CA ILE A 75 -12.34 -1.63 3.54
C ILE A 75 -13.53 -0.87 2.97
N ARG A 76 -14.56 -0.62 3.78
CA ARG A 76 -15.78 0.08 3.34
C ARG A 76 -15.52 1.56 3.09
N ASP A 77 -14.82 2.23 4.01
CA ASP A 77 -14.82 3.70 4.07
C ASP A 77 -13.54 4.34 3.51
N ILE A 78 -12.40 3.63 3.54
CA ILE A 78 -11.11 4.20 3.13
C ILE A 78 -10.58 3.61 1.82
N ILE A 79 -10.73 2.30 1.59
CA ILE A 79 -10.19 1.67 0.38
C ILE A 79 -10.80 2.23 -0.92
N PRO A 80 -12.13 2.47 -1.05
CA PRO A 80 -12.71 2.92 -2.31
C PRO A 80 -12.16 4.27 -2.80
N GLY A 81 -11.71 5.12 -1.88
CA GLY A 81 -11.08 6.41 -2.22
C GLY A 81 -9.63 6.30 -2.72
N LYS A 82 -8.99 5.13 -2.65
CA LYS A 82 -7.61 4.92 -3.13
C LYS A 82 -7.59 4.55 -4.61
N ALA A 83 -6.45 4.76 -5.28
CA ALA A 83 -6.26 4.29 -6.65
C ALA A 83 -6.44 2.76 -6.75
N ALA A 84 -7.03 2.25 -7.84
CA ALA A 84 -7.37 0.84 -8.02
C ALA A 84 -6.21 -0.14 -7.73
N SER A 85 -4.98 0.21 -8.13
CA SER A 85 -3.79 -0.59 -7.84
C SER A 85 -3.46 -0.64 -6.34
N SER A 86 -3.65 0.47 -5.62
CA SER A 86 -3.51 0.54 -4.16
C SER A 86 -4.63 -0.20 -3.44
N GLN A 87 -5.85 -0.20 -3.99
CA GLN A 87 -6.96 -0.98 -3.42
C GLN A 87 -6.62 -2.48 -3.41
N GLY A 88 -6.26 -3.03 -4.57
CA GLY A 88 -5.91 -4.44 -4.71
C GLY A 88 -4.72 -4.83 -3.83
N ALA A 89 -3.70 -3.98 -3.74
CA ALA A 89 -2.57 -4.19 -2.83
C ALA A 89 -3.03 -4.24 -1.37
N ASN A 90 -3.76 -3.24 -0.89
CA ASN A 90 -4.20 -3.16 0.50
C ASN A 90 -5.08 -4.36 0.89
N LEU A 91 -5.97 -4.81 0.01
CA LEU A 91 -6.83 -5.97 0.28
C LEU A 91 -6.01 -7.25 0.50
N VAL A 92 -4.97 -7.48 -0.30
CA VAL A 92 -4.05 -8.62 -0.10
C VAL A 92 -3.33 -8.50 1.25
N GLN A 93 -2.92 -7.29 1.63
CA GLN A 93 -2.22 -7.05 2.89
C GLN A 93 -3.12 -7.27 4.10
N ILE A 94 -4.37 -6.80 4.03
CA ILE A 94 -5.38 -7.05 5.06
C ILE A 94 -5.67 -8.55 5.17
N GLY A 95 -5.73 -9.28 4.06
CA GLY A 95 -5.87 -10.74 4.09
C GLY A 95 -4.75 -11.44 4.85
N LEU A 96 -3.49 -11.04 4.64
CA LEU A 96 -2.34 -11.58 5.36
C LEU A 96 -2.36 -11.20 6.86
N LEU A 97 -2.79 -9.99 7.19
CA LEU A 97 -2.93 -9.55 8.58
C LEU A 97 -4.03 -10.34 9.29
N LYS A 98 -5.19 -10.52 8.65
CA LYS A 98 -6.29 -11.36 9.17
C LYS A 98 -5.84 -12.80 9.39
N GLU A 99 -5.06 -13.36 8.48
CA GLU A 99 -4.53 -14.71 8.63
C GLU A 99 -3.63 -14.88 9.87
N PHE A 100 -2.81 -13.87 10.19
CA PHE A 100 -1.92 -13.93 11.35
C PHE A 100 -2.63 -13.63 12.68
N PHE A 101 -3.41 -12.54 12.72
CA PHE A 101 -4.06 -12.08 13.96
C PHE A 101 -5.32 -12.88 14.29
N GLY A 102 -6.01 -13.41 13.29
CA GLY A 102 -7.34 -13.99 13.44
C GLY A 102 -8.44 -12.92 13.46
N ASP A 103 -9.68 -13.39 13.31
CA ASP A 103 -10.86 -12.53 13.21
C ASP A 103 -11.36 -12.01 14.56
N ASP A 104 -11.09 -12.76 15.64
CA ASP A 104 -11.52 -12.47 17.01
C ASP A 104 -10.49 -11.66 17.82
N ALA A 105 -9.37 -11.27 17.21
CA ALA A 105 -8.31 -10.51 17.86
C ALA A 105 -8.86 -9.19 18.45
N PRO A 106 -8.84 -9.01 19.79
CA PRO A 106 -9.28 -7.77 20.41
C PRO A 106 -8.38 -6.61 20.01
N LEU A 107 -8.97 -5.51 19.53
CA LEU A 107 -8.21 -4.38 19.00
C LEU A 107 -7.31 -3.72 20.06
N ASP A 108 -7.78 -3.67 21.31
CA ASP A 108 -7.09 -3.07 22.45
C ASP A 108 -5.95 -3.95 23.00
N GLU A 109 -5.93 -5.25 22.67
CA GLU A 109 -4.90 -6.20 23.12
C GLU A 109 -3.76 -6.36 22.08
N ILE A 110 -3.84 -5.66 20.95
CA ILE A 110 -2.76 -5.67 19.96
C ILE A 110 -1.63 -4.77 20.46
N GLU A 111 -0.49 -5.38 20.77
CA GLU A 111 0.71 -4.70 21.24
C GLU A 111 1.82 -4.64 20.19
N PRO A 112 2.84 -3.76 20.36
CA PRO A 112 4.01 -3.69 19.49
C PRO A 112 4.75 -5.03 19.29
N VAL A 113 4.73 -5.91 20.29
CA VAL A 113 5.33 -7.25 20.19
C VAL A 113 4.64 -8.10 19.12
N HIS A 114 3.31 -8.03 19.00
CA HIS A 114 2.54 -8.74 17.97
C HIS A 114 2.89 -8.24 16.57
N ILE A 115 3.16 -6.95 16.41
CA ILE A 115 3.64 -6.38 15.15
C ILE A 115 4.97 -7.00 14.75
N LYS A 116 5.90 -7.15 15.69
CA LYS A 116 7.17 -7.83 15.43
C LYS A 116 7.00 -9.30 15.10
N GLN A 117 6.15 -10.01 15.84
CA GLN A 117 5.82 -11.40 15.55
C GLN A 117 5.23 -11.56 14.13
N TYR A 118 4.34 -10.66 13.71
CA TYR A 118 3.82 -10.62 12.33
C TYR A 118 4.96 -10.48 11.31
N MET A 119 5.91 -9.56 11.54
CA MET A 119 7.03 -9.37 10.62
C MET A 119 7.90 -10.64 10.49
N TYR A 120 8.15 -11.34 11.60
CA TYR A 120 8.86 -12.63 11.59
C TYR A 120 8.07 -13.72 10.88
N TRP A 121 6.77 -13.81 11.15
CA TRP A 121 5.87 -14.74 10.47
C TRP A 121 5.84 -14.49 8.96
N ARG A 122 5.74 -13.22 8.55
CA ARG A 122 5.72 -12.81 7.15
C ARG A 122 7.00 -13.17 6.41
N HIS A 123 8.15 -13.07 7.07
CA HIS A 123 9.43 -13.55 6.57
C HIS A 123 9.42 -15.07 6.35
N LYS A 124 9.10 -15.86 7.39
CA LYS A 124 9.02 -17.33 7.32
C LYS A 124 8.08 -17.81 6.21
N LYS A 125 6.88 -17.25 6.15
CA LYS A 125 5.91 -17.56 5.10
C LYS A 125 6.44 -17.26 3.69
N THR A 126 7.21 -16.18 3.54
CA THR A 126 7.84 -15.87 2.25
C THR A 126 8.93 -16.87 1.91
N VAL A 127 9.77 -17.27 2.89
CA VAL A 127 10.81 -18.29 2.71
C VAL A 127 10.20 -19.62 2.24
N GLU A 128 9.12 -20.07 2.87
CA GLU A 128 8.38 -21.28 2.49
C GLU A 128 7.85 -21.19 1.05
N TRP A 129 7.29 -20.04 0.67
CA TRP A 129 6.85 -19.82 -0.70
C TRP A 129 8.01 -19.94 -1.71
N TYR A 130 9.19 -19.37 -1.43
CA TYR A 130 10.36 -19.53 -2.31
C TYR A 130 10.78 -21.01 -2.44
N LYS A 131 10.81 -21.74 -1.31
CA LYS A 131 11.12 -23.18 -1.29
C LYS A 131 10.12 -23.99 -2.11
N SER A 132 8.82 -23.72 -1.96
CA SER A 132 7.75 -24.41 -2.72
C SER A 132 7.85 -24.22 -4.24
N LYS A 133 8.58 -23.18 -4.69
CA LYS A 133 8.82 -22.88 -6.10
C LYS A 133 10.22 -23.28 -6.57
N ASN A 134 11.00 -23.99 -5.75
CA ASN A 134 12.41 -24.33 -6.01
C ASN A 134 13.25 -23.09 -6.39
N ARG A 135 13.04 -21.99 -5.68
CA ARG A 135 13.75 -20.72 -5.91
C ARG A 135 14.76 -20.46 -4.80
N VAL A 136 15.87 -19.80 -5.15
CA VAL A 136 16.86 -19.32 -4.19
C VAL A 136 16.20 -18.32 -3.25
N VAL A 137 16.33 -18.56 -1.94
CA VAL A 137 15.73 -17.75 -0.88
C VAL A 137 16.63 -16.55 -0.58
N PRO A 138 16.17 -15.30 -0.77
CA PRO A 138 16.93 -14.13 -0.32
C PRO A 138 16.96 -14.05 1.21
N ALA A 139 18.07 -13.59 1.79
CA ALA A 139 18.20 -13.41 3.24
C ALA A 139 17.11 -12.49 3.84
N ASN A 140 16.70 -11.46 3.09
CA ASN A 140 15.66 -10.50 3.46
C ASN A 140 14.28 -10.81 2.85
N ALA A 141 14.00 -12.09 2.57
CA ALA A 141 12.73 -12.52 1.99
C ALA A 141 11.53 -11.94 2.75
N GLY A 142 10.63 -11.27 2.04
CA GLY A 142 9.39 -10.73 2.63
C GLY A 142 9.56 -9.44 3.45
N HIS A 143 10.79 -8.95 3.69
CA HIS A 143 11.03 -7.80 4.58
C HIS A 143 10.32 -6.52 4.14
N VAL A 144 10.47 -6.15 2.85
CA VAL A 144 9.80 -4.97 2.27
C VAL A 144 8.29 -5.14 2.32
N ARG A 145 7.77 -6.34 2.03
CA ARG A 145 6.32 -6.60 2.06
C ARG A 145 5.78 -6.48 3.49
N ALA A 146 6.47 -7.05 4.48
CA ALA A 146 6.10 -6.91 5.89
C ALA A 146 5.99 -5.43 6.30
N ASN A 147 6.94 -4.58 5.90
CA ASN A 147 6.85 -3.13 6.16
C ASN A 147 5.58 -2.51 5.56
N ARG A 148 5.25 -2.87 4.31
CA ARG A 148 4.03 -2.37 3.64
C ARG A 148 2.76 -2.89 4.29
N ASP A 149 2.76 -4.13 4.78
CA ASP A 149 1.62 -4.72 5.47
C ASP A 149 1.36 -3.97 6.79
N ILE A 150 2.43 -3.71 7.56
CA ILE A 150 2.34 -2.91 8.81
C ILE A 150 1.96 -1.45 8.55
N GLU A 151 2.32 -0.87 7.41
CA GLU A 151 1.82 0.46 7.01
C GLU A 151 0.29 0.49 6.86
N VAL A 152 -0.30 -0.57 6.27
CA VAL A 152 -1.76 -0.70 6.17
C VAL A 152 -2.39 -0.93 7.53
N LEU A 153 -1.81 -1.81 8.37
CA LEU A 153 -2.29 -2.03 9.73
C LEU A 153 -2.29 -0.72 10.54
N SER A 154 -1.19 0.02 10.50
CA SER A 154 -1.05 1.30 11.21
C SER A 154 -2.12 2.31 10.79
N HIS A 155 -2.38 2.42 9.49
CA HIS A 155 -3.40 3.32 8.98
C HIS A 155 -4.83 2.85 9.34
N ALA A 156 -5.11 1.55 9.25
CA ALA A 156 -6.40 0.99 9.65
C ALA A 156 -6.64 1.17 11.16
N PHE A 157 -5.60 1.01 11.99
CA PHE A 157 -5.70 1.19 13.44
C PHE A 157 -5.95 2.66 13.82
N ASN A 158 -5.26 3.61 13.17
CA ASN A 158 -5.54 5.03 13.39
C ASN A 158 -6.97 5.40 12.96
N PHE A 159 -7.42 4.89 11.80
CA PHE A 159 -8.80 5.09 11.38
C PHE A 159 -9.80 4.51 12.40
N ALA A 160 -9.54 3.32 12.93
CA ALA A 160 -10.36 2.70 13.97
C ALA A 160 -10.45 3.58 15.24
N ARG A 161 -9.36 4.28 15.60
CA ARG A 161 -9.37 5.28 16.68
C ARG A 161 -10.24 6.48 16.35
N GLU A 162 -10.14 7.02 15.14
CA GLU A 162 -10.92 8.18 14.68
C GLU A 162 -12.43 7.92 14.74
N ILE A 163 -12.87 6.71 14.37
CA ILE A 163 -14.28 6.31 14.41
C ILE A 163 -14.73 5.74 15.77
N GLY A 164 -13.84 5.75 16.78
CA GLY A 164 -14.17 5.36 18.16
C GLY A 164 -14.21 3.86 18.45
N LEU A 165 -13.67 3.01 17.58
CA LEU A 165 -13.55 1.55 17.84
C LEU A 165 -12.49 1.21 18.89
N THR A 166 -11.52 2.09 19.14
CA THR A 166 -10.50 1.87 20.17
C THR A 166 -9.95 3.19 20.69
N LYS A 167 -9.54 3.20 21.95
CA LYS A 167 -8.77 4.31 22.56
C LYS A 167 -7.27 3.97 22.68
N ALA A 168 -6.88 2.74 22.39
CA ALA A 168 -5.52 2.26 22.54
C ALA A 168 -4.55 3.03 21.63
N ALA A 169 -3.29 3.12 22.07
CA ALA A 169 -2.22 3.65 21.25
C ALA A 169 -2.04 2.77 20.00
N ASN A 170 -1.60 3.36 18.88
CA ASN A 170 -1.35 2.58 17.67
C ASN A 170 -0.15 1.64 17.92
N PRO A 171 -0.33 0.30 17.84
CA PRO A 171 0.71 -0.66 18.19
C PRO A 171 1.87 -0.69 17.20
N CYS A 172 1.70 -0.13 16.01
CA CYS A 172 2.77 -0.03 15.02
C CYS A 172 3.74 1.12 15.35
N LEU A 173 3.37 2.04 16.23
CA LEU A 173 4.21 3.17 16.61
C LEU A 173 5.43 2.68 17.40
N GLY A 174 6.62 3.19 17.08
CA GLY A 174 7.88 2.81 17.74
C GLY A 174 8.44 1.44 17.29
N VAL A 175 7.74 0.68 16.45
CA VAL A 175 8.23 -0.59 15.93
C VAL A 175 9.25 -0.34 14.82
N ARG A 176 10.51 -0.77 15.04
CA ARG A 176 11.59 -0.65 14.04
C ARG A 176 11.22 -1.41 12.76
N LYS A 177 11.13 -0.72 11.62
CA LYS A 177 10.90 -1.35 10.30
C LYS A 177 12.14 -2.13 9.83
N ASN A 178 11.92 -3.07 8.91
CA ASN A 178 13.03 -3.73 8.21
C ASN A 178 13.75 -2.72 7.31
N VAL A 179 15.07 -2.89 7.15
CA VAL A 179 15.85 -2.07 6.21
C VAL A 179 15.42 -2.41 4.78
N GLU A 180 15.08 -1.37 4.01
CA GLU A 180 14.75 -1.47 2.59
C GLU A 180 15.93 -0.95 1.77
N THR A 181 16.54 -1.82 0.97
CA THR A 181 17.54 -1.41 -0.03
C THR A 181 16.84 -1.21 -1.37
N GLY A 182 16.93 0.01 -1.89
CA GLY A 182 16.43 0.34 -3.21
C GLY A 182 17.23 -0.35 -4.32
N ARG A 183 16.64 -0.42 -5.52
CA ARG A 183 17.37 -0.88 -6.70
C ARG A 183 18.34 0.21 -7.15
N ASP A 184 19.60 -0.15 -7.30
CA ASP A 184 20.69 0.75 -7.66
C ASP A 184 21.39 0.25 -8.93
N VAL A 185 20.72 0.44 -10.07
CA VAL A 185 21.16 -0.09 -11.36
C VAL A 185 21.12 1.01 -12.39
N TYR A 186 22.28 1.30 -12.97
CA TYR A 186 22.43 2.07 -14.20
C TYR A 186 22.56 1.09 -15.38
N VAL A 187 21.89 1.38 -16.49
CA VAL A 187 21.87 0.50 -17.67
C VAL A 187 22.89 1.05 -18.66
N GLU A 188 23.99 0.31 -18.84
CA GLU A 188 25.02 0.65 -19.82
C GLU A 188 24.52 0.48 -21.25
N ASP A 189 25.12 1.23 -22.18
CA ASP A 189 24.72 1.23 -23.60
C ASP A 189 24.85 -0.15 -24.26
N GLU A 190 25.86 -0.92 -23.86
CA GLU A 190 26.04 -2.30 -24.35
C GLU A 190 24.88 -3.19 -23.92
N ILE A 191 24.47 -3.14 -22.64
CA ILE A 191 23.35 -3.92 -22.12
C ILE A 191 22.04 -3.48 -22.77
N PHE A 192 21.84 -2.17 -22.93
CA PHE A 192 20.69 -1.62 -23.64
C PHE A 192 20.61 -2.18 -25.06
N THR A 193 21.71 -2.08 -25.81
CA THR A 193 21.81 -2.50 -27.22
C THR A 193 21.55 -4.00 -27.36
N ARG A 194 22.18 -4.84 -26.54
CA ARG A 194 21.97 -6.30 -26.55
C ARG A 194 20.51 -6.69 -26.34
N VAL A 195 19.81 -6.04 -25.41
CA VAL A 195 18.38 -6.32 -25.19
C VAL A 195 17.52 -5.75 -26.32
N TYR A 196 17.85 -4.55 -26.80
CA TYR A 196 17.16 -3.89 -27.90
C TYR A 196 17.19 -4.74 -29.17
N GLU A 197 18.34 -5.31 -29.53
CA GLU A 197 18.50 -6.22 -30.68
C GLU A 197 17.63 -7.47 -30.59
N LYS A 198 17.33 -7.97 -29.39
CA LYS A 198 16.46 -9.15 -29.20
C LYS A 198 14.98 -8.80 -29.00
N ALA A 199 14.65 -7.52 -28.84
CA ALA A 199 13.27 -7.06 -28.67
C ALA A 199 12.50 -7.03 -29.99
N ASP A 200 11.21 -7.37 -29.92
CA ASP A 200 10.26 -7.16 -31.02
C ASP A 200 10.02 -5.66 -31.27
N VAL A 201 9.54 -5.32 -32.46
CA VAL A 201 9.37 -3.91 -32.89
C VAL A 201 8.49 -3.09 -31.92
N PRO A 202 7.30 -3.55 -31.49
CA PRO A 202 6.53 -2.85 -30.44
C PRO A 202 7.29 -2.61 -29.13
N THR A 203 8.10 -3.57 -28.70
CA THR A 203 8.92 -3.44 -27.49
C THR A 203 10.05 -2.42 -27.70
N ARG A 204 10.69 -2.40 -28.87
CA ARG A 204 11.69 -1.39 -29.25
C ARG A 204 11.10 0.02 -29.27
N ASP A 205 9.92 0.19 -29.87
CA ASP A 205 9.18 1.47 -29.84
C ASP A 205 8.94 1.96 -28.41
N ALA A 206 8.54 1.05 -27.51
CA ALA A 206 8.35 1.39 -26.10
C ALA A 206 9.67 1.73 -25.40
N MET A 207 10.76 1.00 -25.68
CA MET A 207 12.09 1.25 -25.11
C MET A 207 12.61 2.63 -25.52
N ASP A 208 12.54 2.96 -26.81
CA ASP A 208 12.95 4.26 -27.34
C ASP A 208 12.17 5.40 -26.69
N LEU A 209 10.83 5.30 -26.67
CA LEU A 209 9.99 6.32 -26.05
C LEU A 209 10.27 6.45 -24.55
N ALA A 210 10.44 5.34 -23.81
CA ALA A 210 10.71 5.38 -22.39
C ALA A 210 12.08 6.02 -22.07
N TYR A 211 13.10 5.70 -22.86
CA TYR A 211 14.44 6.28 -22.71
C TYR A 211 14.44 7.77 -23.08
N LEU A 212 13.97 8.13 -24.28
CA LEU A 212 14.01 9.52 -24.76
C LEU A 212 13.18 10.47 -23.89
N THR A 213 12.02 10.01 -23.40
CA THR A 213 11.15 10.85 -22.56
C THR A 213 11.48 10.75 -21.07
N GLY A 214 12.20 9.72 -20.64
CA GLY A 214 12.50 9.44 -19.24
C GLY A 214 11.26 9.17 -18.37
N GLN A 215 10.13 8.74 -18.93
CA GLN A 215 8.90 8.52 -18.17
C GLN A 215 8.77 7.11 -17.59
N ARG A 216 7.79 6.91 -16.69
CA ARG A 216 7.55 5.57 -16.10
C ARG A 216 6.96 4.65 -17.16
N PRO A 217 7.13 3.32 -17.04
CA PRO A 217 6.64 2.39 -18.05
C PRO A 217 5.13 2.51 -18.30
N GLN A 218 4.36 2.76 -17.24
CA GLN A 218 2.92 3.00 -17.32
C GLN A 218 2.60 4.30 -18.07
N ASP A 219 3.29 5.39 -17.74
CA ASP A 219 3.10 6.70 -18.37
C ASP A 219 3.48 6.64 -19.87
N THR A 220 4.57 5.95 -20.23
CA THR A 220 5.00 5.77 -21.63
C THR A 220 3.96 5.05 -22.50
N LEU A 221 3.26 4.05 -21.94
CA LEU A 221 2.19 3.34 -22.65
C LEU A 221 0.91 4.16 -22.80
N LEU A 222 0.79 5.29 -22.09
CA LEU A 222 -0.36 6.17 -22.19
C LEU A 222 -0.28 7.14 -23.36
N TYR A 223 0.92 7.37 -23.91
CA TYR A 223 1.12 8.33 -25.00
C TYR A 223 0.18 8.08 -26.17
N ASP A 224 -0.43 9.17 -26.61
CA ASP A 224 -1.48 9.16 -27.60
C ASP A 224 -1.23 10.30 -28.59
N GLU A 225 -1.54 10.07 -29.87
CA GLU A 225 -1.38 11.07 -30.92
C GLU A 225 -2.22 12.32 -30.67
N ARG A 226 -3.34 12.20 -29.95
CA ARG A 226 -4.20 13.33 -29.55
C ARG A 226 -3.56 14.25 -28.50
N ASP A 227 -2.51 13.76 -27.83
CA ASP A 227 -1.75 14.55 -26.86
C ASP A 227 -0.60 15.31 -27.52
N ILE A 228 -0.41 15.17 -28.83
CA ILE A 228 0.57 15.92 -29.62
C ILE A 228 -0.07 17.19 -30.16
N ARG A 229 0.42 18.36 -29.73
CA ARG A 229 -0.09 19.68 -30.12
C ARG A 229 1.07 20.65 -30.28
N ASP A 230 1.05 21.46 -31.34
CA ASP A 230 2.07 22.48 -31.61
C ASP A 230 3.52 21.94 -31.59
N ASN A 231 3.72 20.71 -32.07
CA ASN A 231 4.99 19.98 -32.02
C ASN A 231 5.49 19.60 -30.59
N PHE A 232 4.60 19.59 -29.60
CA PHE A 232 4.87 19.08 -28.25
C PHE A 232 4.04 17.84 -27.94
N LEU A 233 4.69 16.83 -27.35
CA LEU A 233 4.03 15.73 -26.66
C LEU A 233 3.65 16.20 -25.25
N ASN A 234 2.35 16.30 -24.97
CA ASN A 234 1.84 16.61 -23.64
C ASN A 234 1.80 15.33 -22.80
N ILE A 235 2.39 15.37 -21.62
CA ILE A 235 2.54 14.19 -20.74
C ILE A 235 1.94 14.52 -19.38
N ASP A 236 0.94 13.75 -18.96
CA ASP A 236 0.35 13.79 -17.63
C ASP A 236 0.77 12.55 -16.84
N GLN A 237 1.67 12.71 -15.85
CA GLN A 237 2.17 11.58 -15.06
C GLN A 237 1.09 11.02 -14.14
N GLY A 238 0.75 9.73 -14.27
CA GLY A 238 -0.34 9.12 -13.50
C GLY A 238 -0.07 9.05 -11.99
N LYS A 239 1.19 8.87 -11.58
CA LYS A 239 1.55 8.74 -10.15
C LYS A 239 1.51 10.06 -9.38
N THR A 240 1.94 11.15 -10.01
CA THR A 240 2.19 12.44 -9.33
C THR A 240 1.29 13.56 -9.82
N GLY A 241 0.58 13.37 -10.94
CA GLY A 241 -0.22 14.40 -11.59
C GLY A 241 0.62 15.49 -12.28
N LYS A 242 1.95 15.36 -12.34
CA LYS A 242 2.79 16.40 -12.94
C LYS A 242 2.63 16.42 -14.46
N LYS A 243 2.40 17.62 -14.99
CA LYS A 243 2.24 17.90 -16.41
C LYS A 243 3.56 18.34 -17.03
N LEU A 244 3.92 17.76 -18.16
CA LEU A 244 5.11 18.11 -18.94
C LEU A 244 4.71 18.35 -20.39
N ARG A 245 5.44 19.25 -21.06
CA ARG A 245 5.35 19.46 -22.51
C ARG A 245 6.72 19.23 -23.08
N MET A 246 6.87 18.14 -23.82
CA MET A 246 8.15 17.73 -24.40
C MET A 246 8.14 18.03 -25.88
N GLU A 247 9.10 18.85 -26.31
CA GLU A 247 9.25 19.16 -27.73
C GLU A 247 9.56 17.89 -28.53
N MET A 248 8.84 17.68 -29.63
CA MET A 248 9.11 16.60 -30.57
C MET A 248 10.20 17.02 -31.55
N SER A 249 11.45 16.91 -31.11
CA SER A 249 12.64 17.18 -31.92
C SER A 249 13.60 15.98 -31.91
N GLY A 250 14.57 15.99 -32.83
CA GLY A 250 15.62 14.98 -32.94
C GLY A 250 15.10 13.53 -33.00
N GLU A 251 15.73 12.65 -32.23
CA GLU A 251 15.40 11.22 -32.20
C GLU A 251 13.96 10.95 -31.73
N LEU A 252 13.40 11.75 -30.83
CA LEU A 252 12.01 11.56 -30.37
C LEU A 252 11.03 11.72 -31.53
N LYS A 253 11.23 12.74 -32.37
CA LYS A 253 10.42 12.93 -33.57
C LYS A 253 10.60 11.77 -34.55
N ALA A 254 11.82 11.33 -34.78
CA ALA A 254 12.12 10.22 -35.68
C ALA A 254 11.44 8.91 -35.24
N VAL A 255 11.45 8.62 -33.94
CA VAL A 255 10.78 7.44 -33.35
C VAL A 255 9.26 7.55 -33.52
N ILE A 256 8.66 8.71 -33.21
CA ILE A 256 7.21 8.90 -33.37
C ILE A 256 6.78 8.77 -34.83
N ASP A 257 7.54 9.34 -35.76
CA ASP A 257 7.25 9.25 -37.20
C ASP A 257 7.43 7.81 -37.72
N ARG A 258 8.45 7.07 -37.23
CA ARG A 258 8.61 5.62 -37.50
C ARG A 258 7.40 4.83 -37.04
N ILE A 259 6.92 5.10 -35.81
CA ILE A 259 5.75 4.43 -35.24
C ILE A 259 4.50 4.73 -36.06
N ARG A 260 4.26 5.99 -36.43
CA ARG A 260 3.12 6.41 -37.26
C ARG A 260 3.09 5.68 -38.60
N ARG A 261 4.23 5.60 -39.29
CA ARG A 261 4.33 4.85 -40.57
C ARG A 261 3.98 3.38 -40.40
N ARG A 262 4.60 2.69 -39.43
CA ARG A 262 4.30 1.28 -39.13
C ARG A 262 2.82 1.06 -38.81
N LYS A 263 2.24 1.97 -38.04
CA LYS A 263 0.83 1.90 -37.64
C LYS A 263 -0.13 2.07 -38.81
N ALA A 264 0.21 2.87 -39.81
CA ALA A 264 -0.64 3.08 -40.99
C ALA A 264 -0.87 1.79 -41.79
N GLU A 265 0.02 0.82 -41.67
CA GLU A 265 -0.08 -0.50 -42.30
C GLU A 265 -0.94 -1.49 -41.48
N CYS A 266 -1.28 -1.16 -40.23
CA CYS A 266 -2.07 -2.04 -39.36
C CYS A 266 -3.56 -1.96 -39.68
N LYS A 267 -4.24 -3.12 -39.62
CA LYS A 267 -5.71 -3.17 -39.80
C LYS A 267 -6.47 -2.43 -38.71
N VAL A 268 -6.01 -2.47 -37.46
CA VAL A 268 -6.63 -1.73 -36.35
C VAL A 268 -5.99 -0.35 -36.25
N VAL A 269 -6.82 0.69 -36.39
CA VAL A 269 -6.40 2.07 -36.17
C VAL A 269 -6.54 2.40 -34.68
N SER A 270 -5.44 2.84 -34.07
CA SER A 270 -5.38 3.28 -32.68
C SER A 270 -4.64 4.61 -32.60
N THR A 271 -5.09 5.50 -31.74
CA THR A 271 -4.39 6.76 -31.48
C THR A 271 -3.21 6.58 -30.52
N ALA A 272 -3.10 5.45 -29.83
CA ALA A 272 -1.96 5.16 -28.94
C ALA A 272 -0.66 5.09 -29.74
N LEU A 273 0.44 5.65 -29.22
CA LEU A 273 1.74 5.51 -29.88
C LEU A 273 2.26 4.08 -29.79
N VAL A 274 2.27 3.50 -28.59
CA VAL A 274 2.78 2.14 -28.40
C VAL A 274 1.68 1.10 -28.71
N VAL A 275 1.79 0.46 -29.87
CA VAL A 275 0.86 -0.59 -30.31
C VAL A 275 1.55 -1.91 -30.63
N ASN A 276 0.81 -3.01 -30.46
CA ASN A 276 1.21 -4.34 -30.90
C ASN A 276 1.18 -4.47 -32.44
N GLU A 277 1.50 -5.65 -32.95
CA GLU A 277 1.56 -5.97 -34.37
C GLU A 277 0.20 -5.84 -35.08
N LYS A 278 -0.90 -5.91 -34.34
CA LYS A 278 -2.26 -5.75 -34.87
C LYS A 278 -2.72 -4.29 -34.90
N GLY A 279 -1.95 -3.36 -34.34
CA GLY A 279 -2.33 -1.95 -34.17
C GLY A 279 -3.08 -1.65 -32.88
N GLN A 280 -3.25 -2.62 -31.97
CA GLN A 280 -3.93 -2.41 -30.68
C GLN A 280 -2.96 -1.84 -29.63
N ARG A 281 -3.46 -0.98 -28.75
CA ARG A 281 -2.68 -0.41 -27.62
C ARG A 281 -2.01 -1.53 -26.81
N MET A 282 -0.70 -1.40 -26.58
CA MET A 282 0.02 -2.37 -25.76
C MET A 282 -0.27 -2.15 -24.26
N LEU A 283 -0.57 -3.24 -23.55
CA LEU A 283 -0.79 -3.23 -22.10
C LEU A 283 0.53 -3.40 -21.34
N LEU A 284 0.56 -2.93 -20.09
CA LEU A 284 1.76 -2.99 -19.24
C LEU A 284 2.26 -4.42 -19.03
N ASP A 285 1.37 -5.37 -18.75
CA ASP A 285 1.75 -6.77 -18.55
C ASP A 285 2.36 -7.38 -19.82
N THR A 286 1.81 -7.03 -20.99
CA THR A 286 2.36 -7.45 -22.29
C THR A 286 3.76 -6.87 -22.51
N LEU A 287 3.97 -5.58 -22.27
CA LEU A 287 5.29 -4.95 -22.35
C LEU A 287 6.29 -5.61 -21.40
N GLN A 288 5.90 -5.82 -20.14
CA GLN A 288 6.79 -6.44 -19.14
C GLN A 288 7.16 -7.88 -19.51
N ARG A 289 6.21 -8.65 -20.06
CA ARG A 289 6.45 -10.01 -20.52
C ARG A 289 7.38 -10.02 -21.73
N ARG A 290 7.10 -9.24 -22.77
CA ARG A 290 7.93 -9.16 -23.99
C ARG A 290 9.35 -8.66 -23.70
N PHE A 291 9.48 -7.64 -22.86
CA PHE A 291 10.79 -7.16 -22.42
C PHE A 291 11.57 -8.24 -21.64
N ARG A 292 10.89 -9.02 -20.79
CA ARG A 292 11.51 -10.16 -20.08
C ARG A 292 12.01 -11.22 -21.06
N GLU A 293 11.24 -11.52 -22.10
CA GLU A 293 11.61 -12.45 -23.17
C GLU A 293 12.84 -11.95 -23.94
N ALA A 294 12.83 -10.70 -24.40
CA ALA A 294 13.96 -10.07 -25.08
C ALA A 294 15.24 -10.07 -24.23
N ARG A 295 15.11 -9.72 -22.94
CA ARG A 295 16.22 -9.73 -21.99
C ARG A 295 16.81 -11.13 -21.79
N ARG A 296 15.96 -12.16 -21.65
CA ARG A 296 16.40 -13.55 -21.53
C ARG A 296 17.13 -14.01 -22.79
N ALA A 297 16.60 -13.68 -23.98
CA ALA A 297 17.24 -13.98 -25.26
C ALA A 297 18.59 -13.24 -25.43
N ALA A 298 18.75 -12.09 -24.78
CA ALA A 298 20.01 -11.34 -24.75
C ALA A 298 21.01 -11.86 -23.70
N GLY A 299 20.63 -12.84 -22.86
CA GLY A 299 21.49 -13.36 -21.79
C GLY A 299 21.72 -12.37 -20.63
N VAL A 300 20.82 -11.41 -20.43
CA VAL A 300 20.93 -10.39 -19.37
C VAL A 300 20.08 -10.80 -18.15
N ALA A 301 20.62 -10.72 -16.93
CA ALA A 301 19.88 -11.15 -15.74
C ALA A 301 18.81 -10.14 -15.30
N ASP A 302 17.79 -10.62 -14.59
CA ASP A 302 16.69 -9.81 -14.05
C ASP A 302 17.15 -8.67 -13.14
N LYS A 303 18.28 -8.88 -12.47
CA LYS A 303 18.90 -7.90 -11.57
C LYS A 303 19.67 -6.82 -12.33
N ASP A 304 20.06 -7.03 -13.58
CA ASP A 304 20.93 -6.10 -14.31
C ASP A 304 20.15 -5.16 -15.21
N PHE A 305 18.97 -5.56 -15.71
CA PHE A 305 18.13 -4.66 -16.49
C PHE A 305 16.63 -4.97 -16.33
N GLN A 306 15.87 -3.97 -15.89
CA GLN A 306 14.42 -3.94 -15.93
C GLN A 306 13.96 -2.73 -16.74
N PHE A 307 12.82 -2.83 -17.42
CA PHE A 307 12.32 -1.74 -18.28
C PHE A 307 12.22 -0.39 -17.54
N ARG A 308 11.85 -0.41 -16.25
CA ARG A 308 11.81 0.80 -15.39
C ARG A 308 13.15 1.48 -15.16
N ASP A 309 14.27 0.79 -15.40
CA ASP A 309 15.62 1.34 -15.23
C ASP A 309 15.99 2.29 -16.38
N LEU A 310 15.27 2.25 -17.51
CA LEU A 310 15.42 3.23 -18.61
C LEU A 310 15.18 4.67 -18.15
N ARG A 311 14.30 4.85 -17.15
CA ARG A 311 14.05 6.16 -16.56
C ARG A 311 15.28 6.72 -15.85
N ALA A 312 16.02 5.88 -15.14
CA ALA A 312 17.27 6.28 -14.52
C ALA A 312 18.34 6.55 -15.57
N LYS A 313 18.49 5.64 -16.55
CA LYS A 313 19.38 5.83 -17.68
C LYS A 313 19.18 7.18 -18.36
N ALA A 314 17.93 7.49 -18.73
CA ALA A 314 17.53 8.75 -19.35
C ALA A 314 17.89 9.98 -18.50
N GLY A 315 17.61 9.93 -17.19
CA GLY A 315 17.94 11.01 -16.27
C GLY A 315 19.45 11.24 -16.14
N THR A 316 20.21 10.15 -16.07
CA THR A 316 21.67 10.19 -15.97
C THR A 316 22.28 10.75 -17.24
N ASP A 317 21.92 10.20 -18.40
CA ASP A 317 22.45 10.64 -19.69
C ASP A 317 22.05 12.09 -20.00
N LYS A 318 20.85 12.52 -19.58
CA LYS A 318 20.47 13.94 -19.66
C LYS A 318 21.34 14.83 -18.77
N THR A 319 21.65 14.39 -17.56
CA THR A 319 22.51 15.16 -16.65
C THR A 319 23.92 15.25 -17.22
N ASP A 320 24.46 14.14 -17.71
CA ASP A 320 25.81 14.07 -18.27
C ASP A 320 25.95 14.90 -19.55
N SER A 321 24.94 14.87 -20.43
CA SER A 321 24.95 15.64 -21.69
C SER A 321 24.71 17.13 -21.51
N SER A 322 23.87 17.53 -20.55
CA SER A 322 23.57 18.94 -20.30
C SER A 322 24.50 19.62 -19.29
N GLY A 323 25.23 18.84 -18.48
CA GLY A 323 25.99 19.34 -17.34
C GLY A 323 25.12 19.88 -16.20
N ASP A 324 23.79 19.75 -16.27
CA ASP A 324 22.84 20.32 -15.30
C ASP A 324 21.76 19.31 -14.90
N ILE A 325 21.84 18.85 -13.63
CA ILE A 325 20.87 17.93 -13.03
C ILE A 325 19.44 18.49 -13.04
N ARG A 326 19.25 19.82 -13.11
CA ARG A 326 17.92 20.43 -13.19
C ARG A 326 17.24 20.14 -14.53
N GLN A 327 17.98 19.92 -15.60
CA GLN A 327 17.40 19.51 -16.88
C GLN A 327 16.81 18.10 -16.77
N ALA A 328 17.54 17.17 -16.15
CA ALA A 328 17.02 15.84 -15.83
C ALA A 328 15.83 15.91 -14.85
N GLN A 329 15.88 16.79 -13.83
CA GLN A 329 14.75 16.99 -12.92
C GLN A 329 13.48 17.43 -13.65
N LYS A 330 13.60 18.37 -14.60
CA LYS A 330 12.49 18.83 -15.44
C LYS A 330 11.96 17.70 -16.32
N GLN A 331 12.83 17.00 -17.04
CA GLN A 331 12.47 15.88 -17.91
C GLN A 331 11.76 14.75 -17.14
N LEU A 332 12.32 14.33 -16.01
CA LEU A 332 11.73 13.30 -15.16
C LEU A 332 10.47 13.78 -14.44
N GLY A 333 10.24 15.08 -14.37
CA GLY A 333 9.12 15.62 -13.62
C GLY A 333 9.26 15.41 -12.11
N HIS A 334 10.47 15.53 -11.56
CA HIS A 334 10.67 15.48 -10.11
C HIS A 334 10.43 16.84 -9.47
N THR A 335 9.88 16.85 -8.26
CA THR A 335 9.64 18.09 -7.50
C THR A 335 10.92 18.59 -6.84
N SER A 336 11.73 17.70 -6.28
CA SER A 336 13.00 18.02 -5.63
C SER A 336 14.20 17.51 -6.43
N VAL A 337 15.34 18.18 -6.27
CA VAL A 337 16.63 17.74 -6.84
C VAL A 337 17.09 16.45 -6.18
N ALA A 338 16.89 16.29 -4.87
CA ALA A 338 17.21 15.06 -4.14
C ALA A 338 16.56 13.80 -4.75
N MET A 339 15.32 13.91 -5.26
CA MET A 339 14.70 12.79 -5.97
C MET A 339 15.43 12.48 -7.28
N THR A 340 15.94 13.49 -8.00
CA THR A 340 16.74 13.27 -9.21
C THR A 340 18.13 12.70 -8.90
N GLU A 341 18.76 13.10 -7.79
CA GLU A 341 20.06 12.54 -7.35
C GLU A 341 19.97 11.03 -7.14
N HIS A 342 18.86 10.52 -6.60
CA HIS A 342 18.59 9.08 -6.50
C HIS A 342 18.53 8.34 -7.84
N TYR A 343 18.14 9.02 -8.92
CA TYR A 343 18.07 8.42 -10.25
C TYR A 343 19.39 8.56 -11.03
N VAL A 344 20.21 9.55 -10.67
CA VAL A 344 21.42 9.92 -11.41
C VAL A 344 22.67 9.56 -10.63
N ARG A 345 23.01 10.38 -9.63
CA ARG A 345 24.26 10.31 -8.88
C ARG A 345 24.41 9.01 -8.13
N ASN A 346 23.33 8.55 -7.47
CA ASN A 346 23.41 7.34 -6.66
C ASN A 346 23.67 6.10 -7.51
N ARG A 347 23.28 6.10 -8.80
CA ARG A 347 23.37 4.93 -9.67
C ARG A 347 24.65 4.84 -10.49
N ARG A 348 25.14 5.96 -11.02
CA ARG A 348 26.34 5.99 -11.89
C ARG A 348 27.57 6.59 -11.18
N GLY A 349 27.37 7.33 -10.10
CA GLY A 349 28.41 8.11 -9.43
C GLY A 349 28.59 9.49 -10.07
N ASP A 350 29.28 10.39 -9.36
CA ASP A 350 29.59 11.72 -9.86
C ASP A 350 30.74 11.67 -10.88
N LYS A 351 30.49 12.27 -12.06
CA LYS A 351 31.54 12.49 -13.05
C LYS A 351 32.41 13.67 -12.63
N ILE A 352 33.54 13.38 -12.00
CA ILE A 352 34.49 14.38 -11.53
C ILE A 352 35.68 14.51 -12.50
N LYS A 353 36.23 15.73 -12.60
CA LYS A 353 37.52 15.96 -13.24
C LYS A 353 38.61 15.94 -12.16
N PRO A 354 39.82 15.44 -12.45
CA PRO A 354 40.94 15.59 -11.52
C PRO A 354 41.22 17.08 -11.29
N THR A 355 41.79 17.40 -10.13
CA THR A 355 42.12 18.78 -9.73
C THR A 355 43.12 19.45 -10.68
N ARG A 356 43.88 18.65 -11.47
CA ARG A 356 44.80 19.08 -12.53
C ARG A 356 44.79 18.07 -13.67
#